data_AF-A0A9E5Z476-F1
#
_entry.id   AF-A0A9E5Z476-F1
#
_cell.length_a   1.000
_cell.length_b   1.000
_cell.length_c   1.000
_cell.angle_alpha   90.00
_cell.angle_beta   90.00
_cell.angle_gamma   90.00
#
_symmetry.space_group_name_H-M   'P 1'
#
loop_
_entity.id
_entity.type
_entity.pdbx_description
1 polymer ?
#
loop_
_entity_poly.entity_id
_entity_poly.type
_entity_poly.pdbx_seq_one_letter_code
_entity_poly.pdbx_strand_id
1 'polypeptide(L)'
;MALEITTLEQPIDAMYLIHKALRGEADRTVELARCLEDGCSLQPFKLAFTAWATAIMYHAEKEVGTVMSKFVNESRRAAVHDPVERVKWALLEREDAEYARLLDYVQDVMTVLEEDIGSTSVISRTKQHLYGQVIALRVAQEDHLETEEAMVLPLIRDCLSTECQLEVVGGLLIDHDADDQRWVLDWMSQDLTTKENEQLQALEIRINQAQPVA
;
A
#
# COMPACT_ATOMS: atom_id res chain seq x y z
N MET A 1 0.81 -16.92 4.29
CA MET A 1 -0.31 -17.44 3.46
C MET A 1 -1.36 -16.35 3.53
N ALA A 2 -1.48 -15.51 2.48
CA ALA A 2 -2.39 -14.37 2.49
C ALA A 2 -3.84 -14.88 2.67
N LEU A 3 -4.61 -14.20 3.52
CA LEU A 3 -6.02 -14.50 3.72
C LEU A 3 -6.79 -14.19 2.42
N GLU A 4 -7.35 -15.20 1.76
CA GLU A 4 -8.28 -14.97 0.66
C GLU A 4 -9.58 -14.39 1.23
N ILE A 5 -9.77 -13.08 1.08
CA ILE A 5 -11.03 -12.42 1.41
C ILE A 5 -12.05 -12.77 0.33
N THR A 6 -13.04 -13.57 0.71
CA THR A 6 -14.15 -13.92 -0.20
C THR A 6 -15.31 -12.93 -0.11
N THR A 7 -15.35 -12.11 0.94
CA THR A 7 -16.36 -11.07 1.24
C THR A 7 -15.80 -9.97 2.15
N LEU A 8 -16.08 -8.70 1.83
CA LEU A 8 -15.86 -7.57 2.74
C LEU A 8 -16.94 -7.55 3.83
N GLU A 9 -16.63 -8.08 5.01
CA GLU A 9 -17.58 -8.12 6.14
C GLU A 9 -17.69 -6.77 6.84
N GLN A 10 -16.57 -6.06 6.94
CA GLN A 10 -16.49 -4.70 7.46
C GLN A 10 -15.77 -3.78 6.46
N PRO A 11 -16.01 -2.46 6.46
CA PRO A 11 -15.35 -1.53 5.53
C PRO A 11 -13.83 -1.67 5.54
N ILE A 12 -13.21 -1.86 6.71
CA ILE A 12 -11.75 -2.01 6.83
C ILE A 12 -11.19 -3.23 6.09
N ASP A 13 -12.01 -4.24 5.79
CA ASP A 13 -11.57 -5.40 5.00
C ASP A 13 -11.16 -5.01 3.56
N ALA A 14 -11.51 -3.80 3.10
CA ALA A 14 -11.05 -3.25 1.82
C ALA A 14 -9.51 -3.13 1.74
N MET A 15 -8.83 -3.02 2.89
CA MET A 15 -7.37 -3.03 2.98
C MET A 15 -6.76 -4.25 2.30
N TYR A 16 -7.37 -5.43 2.46
CA TYR A 16 -6.86 -6.64 1.79
C TYR A 16 -6.97 -6.56 0.26
N LEU A 17 -7.96 -5.83 -0.27
CA LEU A 17 -8.04 -5.58 -1.72
C LEU A 17 -6.96 -4.59 -2.18
N ILE A 18 -6.67 -3.56 -1.37
CA ILE A 18 -5.57 -2.62 -1.63
C ILE A 18 -4.24 -3.39 -1.63
N HIS A 19 -4.00 -4.21 -0.60
CA HIS A 19 -2.78 -5.02 -0.47
C HIS A 19 -2.64 -6.02 -1.61
N LYS A 20 -3.75 -6.60 -2.07
CA LYS A 20 -3.73 -7.48 -3.25
C LYS A 20 -3.28 -6.75 -4.51
N ALA A 21 -3.79 -5.54 -4.75
CA ALA A 21 -3.36 -4.71 -5.88
C ALA A 21 -1.87 -4.31 -5.76
N LEU A 22 -1.41 -3.93 -4.56
CA LEU A 22 0.00 -3.64 -4.30
C LEU A 22 0.91 -4.84 -4.59
N ARG A 23 0.50 -6.05 -4.20
CA ARG A 23 1.23 -7.29 -4.52
C ARG A 23 1.24 -7.57 -6.02
N GLY A 24 0.12 -7.35 -6.71
CA GLY A 24 0.02 -7.53 -8.17
C GLY A 24 0.95 -6.58 -8.95
N GLU A 25 0.99 -5.30 -8.56
CA GLU A 25 1.91 -4.31 -9.16
C GLU A 25 3.38 -4.66 -8.89
N ALA A 26 3.67 -5.10 -7.67
CA ALA A 26 5.02 -5.54 -7.32
C ALA A 26 5.44 -6.78 -8.10
N ASP A 27 4.55 -7.77 -8.29
CA ASP A 27 4.80 -8.96 -9.10
C ASP A 27 5.15 -8.59 -10.55
N ARG A 28 4.37 -7.69 -11.16
CA ARG A 28 4.65 -7.18 -12.52
C ARG A 28 6.02 -6.51 -12.59
N THR A 29 6.34 -5.65 -11.62
CA THR A 29 7.60 -4.90 -11.60
C THR A 29 8.82 -5.81 -11.39
N VAL A 30 8.72 -6.77 -10.48
CA VAL A 30 9.75 -7.79 -10.23
C VAL A 30 9.99 -8.62 -11.49
N GLU A 31 8.92 -9.06 -12.16
CA GLU A 31 9.03 -9.84 -13.40
C GLU A 31 9.71 -9.04 -14.52
N LEU A 32 9.35 -7.77 -14.68
CA LEU A 32 10.01 -6.88 -15.65
C LEU A 32 11.50 -6.72 -15.35
N ALA A 33 11.88 -6.51 -14.09
CA ALA A 33 13.29 -6.44 -13.68
C ALA A 33 14.04 -7.75 -13.96
N ARG A 34 13.41 -8.89 -13.67
CA ARG A 34 13.97 -10.24 -13.89
C ARG A 34 14.24 -10.51 -15.37
N CYS A 35 13.31 -10.10 -16.23
CA CYS A 35 13.33 -10.35 -17.68
C CYS A 35 14.10 -9.30 -18.48
N LEU A 36 14.76 -8.33 -17.85
CA LEU A 36 15.61 -7.37 -18.56
C LEU A 36 16.74 -8.10 -19.32
N GLU A 37 16.88 -7.82 -20.62
CA GLU A 37 18.04 -8.26 -21.40
C GLU A 37 18.97 -7.09 -21.70
N ASP A 38 20.21 -7.41 -22.00
CA ASP A 38 21.24 -6.41 -22.26
C ASP A 38 20.89 -5.62 -23.53
N GLY A 39 20.95 -4.30 -23.48
CA GLY A 39 20.54 -3.41 -24.58
C GLY A 39 19.03 -3.19 -24.75
N CYS A 40 18.18 -3.75 -23.88
CA CYS A 40 16.74 -3.50 -23.91
C CYS A 40 16.36 -2.09 -23.46
N SER A 41 15.17 -1.64 -23.87
CA SER A 41 14.58 -0.44 -23.29
C SER A 41 14.18 -0.67 -21.84
N LEU A 42 14.57 0.24 -20.95
CA LEU A 42 14.09 0.28 -19.57
C LEU A 42 12.66 0.83 -19.43
N GLN A 43 12.07 1.37 -20.49
CA GLN A 43 10.79 2.07 -20.39
C GLN A 43 9.65 1.21 -19.77
N PRO A 44 9.46 -0.06 -20.16
CA PRO A 44 8.44 -0.89 -19.53
C PRO A 44 8.65 -1.04 -18.02
N PHE A 45 9.90 -1.27 -17.61
CA PHE A 45 10.24 -1.36 -16.18
C PHE A 45 10.02 -0.03 -15.46
N LYS A 46 10.46 1.10 -16.04
CA LYS A 46 10.30 2.43 -15.44
C LYS A 46 8.83 2.76 -15.22
N LEU A 47 7.97 2.48 -16.19
CA LEU A 47 6.53 2.71 -16.07
C LEU A 47 5.91 1.88 -14.94
N ALA A 48 6.22 0.58 -14.89
CA ALA A 48 5.72 -0.31 -13.83
C ALA A 48 6.25 0.10 -12.45
N PHE A 49 7.55 0.40 -12.34
CA PHE A 49 8.14 0.87 -11.09
C PHE A 49 7.58 2.21 -10.64
N THR A 50 7.33 3.17 -11.54
CA THR A 50 6.68 4.42 -11.19
C THR A 50 5.26 4.19 -10.69
N ALA A 51 4.46 3.34 -11.35
CA ALA A 51 3.12 2.99 -10.87
C ALA A 51 3.17 2.35 -9.47
N TRP A 52 4.10 1.42 -9.27
CA TRP A 52 4.30 0.76 -7.98
C TRP A 52 4.72 1.74 -6.88
N ALA A 53 5.73 2.56 -7.14
CA ALA A 53 6.23 3.57 -6.20
C ALA A 53 5.14 4.59 -5.85
N THR A 54 4.36 5.06 -6.83
CA THR A 54 3.23 5.95 -6.58
C THR A 54 2.19 5.28 -5.68
N ALA A 55 1.78 4.04 -5.98
CA ALA A 55 0.76 3.34 -5.21
C ALA A 55 1.20 3.06 -3.76
N ILE A 56 2.42 2.55 -3.55
CA ILE A 56 2.90 2.23 -2.20
C ILE A 56 3.16 3.49 -1.36
N MET A 57 3.68 4.56 -1.97
CA MET A 57 3.92 5.82 -1.25
C MET A 57 2.61 6.52 -0.90
N TYR A 58 1.66 6.56 -1.83
CA TYR A 58 0.33 7.09 -1.56
C TYR A 58 -0.36 6.33 -0.43
N HIS A 59 -0.33 5.00 -0.48
CA HIS A 59 -0.94 4.15 0.53
C HIS A 59 -0.40 4.44 1.92
N ALA A 60 0.92 4.32 2.09
CA ALA A 60 1.57 4.52 3.37
C ALA A 60 1.46 5.96 3.89
N GLU A 61 1.49 6.97 3.00
CA GLU A 61 1.25 8.37 3.40
C GLU A 61 -0.16 8.57 3.95
N LYS A 62 -1.19 8.03 3.27
CA LYS A 62 -2.57 8.14 3.74
C LYS A 62 -2.75 7.40 5.07
N GLU A 63 -2.12 6.25 5.28
CA GLU A 63 -2.21 5.53 6.56
C GLU A 63 -1.68 6.35 7.74
N VAL A 64 -0.55 7.02 7.55
CA VAL A 64 0.03 7.94 8.54
C VAL A 64 -0.85 9.19 8.74
N GLY A 65 -1.42 9.73 7.66
CA GLY A 65 -2.20 10.98 7.66
C GLY A 65 -3.68 10.84 8.02
N THR A 66 -4.24 9.62 8.01
CA THR A 66 -5.68 9.39 8.15
C THR A 66 -6.17 9.49 9.60
N VAL A 67 -7.50 9.44 9.70
CA VAL A 67 -8.28 9.20 10.91
C VAL A 67 -7.73 8.02 11.73
N MET A 68 -7.11 7.02 11.09
CA MET A 68 -6.41 5.92 11.74
C MET A 68 -5.39 6.43 12.77
N SER A 69 -4.45 7.29 12.37
CA SER A 69 -3.45 7.91 13.26
C SER A 69 -4.06 8.70 14.42
N LYS A 70 -5.18 9.40 14.18
CA LYS A 70 -5.90 10.15 15.23
C LYS A 70 -6.54 9.22 16.27
N PHE A 71 -7.20 8.14 15.84
CA PHE A 71 -7.82 7.17 16.74
C PHE A 71 -6.79 6.38 17.55
N VAL A 72 -5.64 6.03 16.94
CA VAL A 72 -4.50 5.45 17.65
C VAL A 72 -4.07 6.35 18.81
N ASN A 73 -3.96 7.65 18.57
CA ASN A 73 -3.52 8.61 19.58
C ASN A 73 -4.57 8.86 20.68
N GLU A 74 -5.86 8.83 20.37
CA GLU A 74 -6.94 8.96 21.36
C GLU A 74 -7.09 7.71 22.23
N SER A 75 -7.00 6.53 21.63
CA SER A 75 -7.13 5.24 22.32
C SER A 75 -5.92 4.96 23.23
N ARG A 76 -4.72 5.39 22.82
CA ARG A 76 -3.50 5.43 23.64
C ARG A 76 -3.69 6.14 24.98
N ARG A 77 -4.43 7.25 25.03
CA ARG A 77 -4.69 8.01 26.27
C ARG A 77 -5.56 7.23 27.26
N ALA A 78 -6.40 6.32 26.77
CA ALA A 78 -7.25 5.47 27.60
C ALA A 78 -6.54 4.20 28.09
N ALA A 79 -5.53 3.71 27.35
CA ALA A 79 -4.88 2.40 27.55
C ALA A 79 -3.66 2.39 28.51
N VAL A 80 -3.37 3.49 29.21
CA VAL A 80 -2.13 3.69 30.02
C VAL A 80 -1.91 2.60 31.10
N HIS A 81 -2.94 1.83 31.47
CA HIS A 81 -2.89 0.87 32.57
C HIS A 81 -2.78 -0.62 32.18
N ASP A 82 -2.85 -0.99 30.90
CA ASP A 82 -2.73 -2.40 30.46
C ASP A 82 -1.41 -2.64 29.66
N PRO A 83 -0.52 -3.53 30.12
CA PRO A 83 0.68 -3.93 29.37
C PRO A 83 0.41 -4.49 27.97
N VAL A 84 -0.68 -5.25 27.78
CA VAL A 84 -1.03 -5.87 26.48
C VAL A 84 -1.47 -4.79 25.49
N GLU A 85 -2.30 -3.86 25.94
CA GLU A 85 -2.72 -2.72 25.13
C GLU A 85 -1.52 -1.83 24.77
N ARG A 86 -0.58 -1.59 25.69
CA ARG A 86 0.64 -0.84 25.36
C ARG A 86 1.46 -1.47 24.24
N VAL A 87 1.58 -2.79 24.19
CA VAL A 87 2.31 -3.49 23.11
C VAL A 87 1.57 -3.34 21.77
N LYS A 88 0.23 -3.43 21.77
CA LYS A 88 -0.59 -3.21 20.57
C LYS A 88 -0.40 -1.80 20.01
N TRP A 89 -0.43 -0.77 20.86
CA TRP A 89 -0.25 0.62 20.41
C TRP A 89 1.18 0.94 20.00
N ALA A 90 2.19 0.33 20.64
CA ALA A 90 3.58 0.49 20.23
C ALA A 90 3.88 -0.09 18.84
N LEU A 91 3.09 -1.07 18.37
CA LEU A 91 3.20 -1.57 17.01
C LEU A 91 2.79 -0.50 15.99
N LEU A 92 1.68 0.20 16.25
CA LEU A 92 1.17 1.27 15.38
C LEU A 92 2.09 2.49 15.35
N GLU A 93 2.88 2.73 16.41
CA GLU A 93 3.93 3.76 16.42
C GLU A 93 5.09 3.44 15.47
N ARG A 94 5.21 2.18 15.00
CA ARG A 94 6.26 1.79 14.05
C ARG A 94 5.89 2.07 12.59
N GLU A 95 4.63 2.36 12.29
CA GLU A 95 4.16 2.64 10.92
C GLU A 95 4.93 3.80 10.27
N ASP A 96 5.19 4.89 11.01
CA ASP A 96 6.02 6.01 10.51
C ASP A 96 7.44 5.56 10.11
N ALA A 97 8.02 4.61 10.86
CA ALA A 97 9.35 4.08 10.61
C ALA A 97 9.35 3.09 9.44
N GLU A 98 8.32 2.26 9.29
CA GLU A 98 8.17 1.36 8.15
C GLU A 98 7.88 2.16 6.86
N TYR A 99 7.09 3.24 6.92
CA TYR A 99 6.92 4.18 5.80
C TYR A 99 8.26 4.80 5.35
N ALA A 100 9.04 5.35 6.30
CA ALA A 100 10.36 5.91 5.98
C ALA A 100 11.29 4.86 5.35
N ARG A 101 11.20 3.61 5.81
CA ARG A 101 11.97 2.50 5.26
C ARG A 101 11.53 2.13 3.85
N LEU A 102 10.23 2.12 3.55
CA LEU A 102 9.73 1.90 2.18
C LEU A 102 10.20 3.01 1.24
N LEU A 103 10.21 4.26 1.71
CA LEU A 103 10.72 5.40 0.96
C LEU A 103 12.22 5.23 0.63
N ASP A 104 13.03 4.80 1.60
CA ASP A 104 14.46 4.52 1.39
C ASP A 104 14.66 3.47 0.29
N TYR A 105 13.89 2.37 0.30
CA TYR A 105 13.99 1.34 -0.75
C TYR A 105 13.52 1.81 -2.13
N VAL A 106 12.49 2.66 -2.20
CA VAL A 106 12.09 3.31 -3.47
C VAL A 106 13.24 4.18 -3.99
N GLN A 107 13.88 4.95 -3.11
CA GLN A 107 15.01 5.80 -3.47
C GLN A 107 16.23 4.98 -3.92
N ASP A 108 16.49 3.82 -3.33
CA ASP A 108 17.57 2.91 -3.75
C ASP A 108 17.36 2.41 -5.18
N VAL A 109 16.13 2.03 -5.55
CA VAL A 109 15.80 1.63 -6.93
C VAL A 109 15.96 2.80 -7.90
N MET A 110 15.49 4.01 -7.52
CA MET A 110 15.68 5.22 -8.34
C MET A 110 17.15 5.54 -8.56
N THR A 111 17.98 5.42 -7.52
CA THR A 111 19.43 5.66 -7.59
C THR A 111 20.09 4.74 -8.63
N VAL A 112 19.73 3.45 -8.66
CA VAL A 112 20.25 2.53 -9.70
C VAL A 112 19.78 2.95 -11.11
N LEU A 113 18.54 3.41 -11.25
CA LEU A 113 18.02 3.84 -12.55
C LEU A 113 18.72 5.10 -13.08
N GLU A 114 19.05 6.04 -12.20
CA GLU A 114 19.60 7.35 -12.56
C GLU A 114 21.13 7.36 -12.64
N GLU A 115 21.80 6.77 -11.66
CA GLU A 115 23.26 6.85 -11.53
C GLU A 115 23.96 5.71 -12.28
N ASP A 116 23.52 4.46 -12.05
CA ASP A 116 24.18 3.28 -12.63
C ASP A 116 23.80 3.10 -14.09
N ILE A 117 22.52 3.24 -14.43
CA ILE A 117 22.03 3.01 -15.80
C ILE A 117 21.86 4.32 -16.58
N GLY A 118 21.51 5.44 -15.95
CA GLY A 118 21.15 6.69 -16.66
C GLY A 118 22.23 7.25 -17.59
N SER A 119 23.50 6.92 -17.37
CA SER A 119 24.62 7.31 -18.22
C SER A 119 25.23 6.16 -19.05
N THR A 120 24.73 4.93 -18.90
CA THR A 120 25.31 3.72 -19.49
C THR A 120 24.24 2.85 -20.19
N SER A 121 24.66 1.86 -20.98
CA SER A 121 23.73 0.85 -21.48
C SER A 121 23.37 -0.15 -20.38
N VAL A 122 22.18 -0.75 -20.43
CA VAL A 122 21.84 -1.89 -19.56
C VAL A 122 22.83 -3.01 -19.83
N ILE A 123 23.67 -3.30 -18.84
CA ILE A 123 24.64 -4.40 -18.86
C ILE A 123 24.31 -5.37 -17.73
N SER A 124 24.77 -6.62 -17.87
CA SER A 124 24.52 -7.68 -16.89
C SER A 124 24.72 -7.27 -15.42
N ARG A 125 25.74 -6.46 -15.09
CA ARG A 125 26.00 -5.98 -13.72
C ARG A 125 24.92 -5.01 -13.22
N THR A 126 24.56 -3.99 -14.00
CA THR A 126 23.58 -2.99 -13.59
C THR A 126 22.17 -3.57 -13.55
N LYS A 127 21.88 -4.56 -14.41
CA LYS A 127 20.67 -5.39 -14.31
C LYS A 127 20.59 -6.16 -13.00
N GLN A 128 21.66 -6.88 -12.63
CA GLN A 128 21.68 -7.64 -11.38
C GLN A 128 21.52 -6.74 -10.16
N HIS A 129 22.14 -5.55 -10.18
CA HIS A 129 21.97 -4.57 -9.12
C HIS A 129 20.52 -4.08 -9.05
N LEU A 130 19.93 -3.66 -10.17
CA LEU A 130 18.54 -3.21 -10.24
C LEU A 130 17.58 -4.28 -9.73
N TYR A 131 17.73 -5.51 -10.20
CA TYR A 131 16.93 -6.64 -9.74
C TYR A 131 17.07 -6.87 -8.23
N GLY A 132 18.28 -6.77 -7.68
CA GLY A 132 18.52 -6.86 -6.24
C GLY A 132 17.76 -5.80 -5.44
N GLN A 133 17.77 -4.55 -5.89
CA GLN A 133 17.03 -3.46 -5.21
C GLN A 133 15.52 -3.63 -5.32
N VAL A 134 15.02 -4.07 -6.48
CA VAL A 134 13.59 -4.36 -6.69
C VAL A 134 13.11 -5.48 -5.76
N ILE A 135 13.92 -6.52 -5.57
CA ILE A 135 13.60 -7.58 -4.61
C ILE A 135 13.64 -7.06 -3.17
N ALA A 136 14.59 -6.21 -2.81
CA ALA A 136 14.65 -5.61 -1.47
C ALA A 136 13.39 -4.78 -1.16
N LEU A 137 12.95 -3.94 -2.10
CA LEU A 137 11.70 -3.20 -1.99
C LEU A 137 10.48 -4.13 -1.87
N ARG A 138 10.42 -5.22 -2.66
CA ARG A 138 9.33 -6.20 -2.57
C ARG A 138 9.27 -6.84 -1.19
N VAL A 139 10.41 -7.25 -0.65
CA VAL A 139 10.47 -7.85 0.69
C VAL A 139 9.99 -6.85 1.74
N ALA A 140 10.46 -5.60 1.67
CA ALA A 140 10.03 -4.55 2.60
C ALA A 140 8.51 -4.29 2.53
N GLN A 141 7.93 -4.24 1.32
CA GLN A 141 6.48 -4.15 1.17
C GLN A 141 5.77 -5.35 1.79
N GLU A 142 6.21 -6.58 1.51
CA GLU A 142 5.52 -7.75 2.03
C GLU A 142 5.58 -7.81 3.57
N ASP A 143 6.73 -7.49 4.17
CA ASP A 143 6.88 -7.41 5.63
C ASP A 143 5.91 -6.38 6.24
N HIS A 144 5.74 -5.22 5.57
CA HIS A 144 4.80 -4.16 5.95
C HIS A 144 3.35 -4.67 5.90
N LEU A 145 2.91 -5.14 4.73
CA LEU A 145 1.54 -5.61 4.51
C LEU A 145 1.18 -6.82 5.40
N GLU A 146 2.10 -7.77 5.60
CA GLU A 146 1.87 -8.91 6.50
C GLU A 146 1.73 -8.47 7.96
N THR A 147 2.50 -7.47 8.39
CA THR A 147 2.38 -6.89 9.74
C THR A 147 1.02 -6.24 9.92
N GLU A 148 0.57 -5.47 8.93
CA GLU A 148 -0.73 -4.82 8.99
C GLU A 148 -1.87 -5.82 9.04
N GLU A 149 -1.88 -6.79 8.12
CA GLU A 149 -2.92 -7.82 8.05
C GLU A 149 -2.99 -8.67 9.32
N ALA A 150 -1.83 -9.05 9.88
CA ALA A 150 -1.78 -9.93 11.04
C ALA A 150 -2.07 -9.22 12.37
N MET A 151 -1.77 -7.92 12.45
CA MET A 151 -1.74 -7.22 13.73
C MET A 151 -2.51 -5.90 13.74
N VAL A 152 -2.41 -5.07 12.72
CA VAL A 152 -3.03 -3.73 12.69
C VAL A 152 -4.50 -3.80 12.34
N LEU A 153 -4.86 -4.47 11.24
CA LEU A 153 -6.23 -4.57 10.76
C LEU A 153 -7.18 -5.21 11.80
N PRO A 154 -6.81 -6.29 12.52
CA PRO A 154 -7.66 -6.82 13.59
C PRO A 154 -7.93 -5.82 14.72
N LEU A 155 -6.92 -5.02 15.10
CA LEU A 155 -7.08 -3.99 16.14
C LEU A 155 -8.04 -2.90 15.68
N ILE A 156 -7.90 -2.42 14.43
CA ILE A 156 -8.80 -1.43 13.85
C ILE A 156 -10.23 -1.96 13.80
N ARG A 157 -10.38 -3.23 13.38
CA ARG A 157 -11.67 -3.90 13.30
C ARG A 157 -12.40 -3.96 14.64
N ASP A 158 -11.65 -4.20 15.73
CA ASP A 158 -12.19 -4.28 17.08
C ASP A 158 -12.43 -2.90 17.73
N CYS A 159 -11.63 -1.89 17.37
CA CYS A 159 -11.65 -0.58 18.01
C CYS A 159 -12.49 0.48 17.29
N LEU A 160 -12.70 0.38 15.97
CA LEU A 160 -13.44 1.38 15.20
C LEU A 160 -14.86 0.94 14.88
N SER A 161 -15.80 1.89 14.98
CA SER A 161 -17.16 1.70 14.46
C SER A 161 -17.13 1.55 12.94
N THR A 162 -18.16 0.93 12.37
CA THR A 162 -18.30 0.76 10.93
C THR A 162 -18.27 2.11 10.18
N GLU A 163 -18.82 3.17 10.76
CA GLU A 163 -18.80 4.51 10.19
C GLU A 163 -17.37 5.09 10.16
N CYS A 164 -16.62 4.94 11.25
CA CYS A 164 -15.23 5.39 11.32
C CYS A 164 -14.34 4.60 10.35
N GLN A 165 -14.55 3.29 10.23
CA GLN A 165 -13.85 2.47 9.24
C GLN A 165 -14.16 2.91 7.82
N LEU A 166 -15.41 3.28 7.53
CA LEU A 166 -15.81 3.78 6.21
C LEU A 166 -15.14 5.12 5.88
N GLU A 167 -14.94 5.99 6.88
CA GLU A 167 -14.19 7.25 6.71
C GLU A 167 -12.71 6.99 6.42
N VAL A 168 -12.07 6.09 7.19
CA VAL A 168 -10.66 5.69 6.97
C VAL A 168 -10.47 5.14 5.56
N VAL A 169 -11.30 4.17 5.17
CA VAL A 169 -11.21 3.52 3.87
C VAL A 169 -11.60 4.47 2.74
N GLY A 170 -12.54 5.38 2.98
CA GLY A 170 -12.87 6.46 2.04
C GLY A 170 -11.67 7.35 1.75
N GLY A 171 -10.92 7.76 2.78
CA GLY A 171 -9.70 8.56 2.61
C GLY A 171 -8.53 7.81 1.94
N LEU A 172 -8.54 6.48 1.97
CA LEU A 172 -7.58 5.64 1.24
C LEU A 172 -7.98 5.49 -0.23
N LEU A 173 -9.25 5.24 -0.51
CA LEU A 173 -9.74 4.89 -1.85
C LEU A 173 -10.07 6.11 -2.74
N ILE A 174 -10.37 7.27 -2.13
CA ILE A 174 -10.74 8.49 -2.86
C ILE A 174 -9.70 9.56 -2.59
N ASP A 175 -8.92 9.89 -3.62
CA ASP A 175 -7.90 10.91 -3.52
C ASP A 175 -8.46 12.29 -3.90
N HIS A 176 -9.01 13.00 -2.93
CA HIS A 176 -9.63 14.31 -3.17
C HIS A 176 -8.67 15.38 -3.71
N ASP A 177 -7.36 15.17 -3.57
CA ASP A 177 -6.32 16.11 -4.01
C ASP A 177 -5.85 15.84 -5.46
N ALA A 178 -6.22 14.70 -6.05
CA ALA A 178 -5.87 14.33 -7.42
C ALA A 178 -6.87 14.86 -8.46
N ASP A 179 -6.38 15.08 -9.69
CA ASP A 179 -7.23 15.44 -10.84
C ASP A 179 -8.28 14.35 -11.12
N ASP A 180 -7.87 13.08 -10.99
CA ASP A 180 -8.77 11.93 -11.02
C ASP A 180 -8.90 11.33 -9.62
N GLN A 181 -9.94 11.71 -8.89
CA GLN A 181 -10.14 11.27 -7.51
C GLN A 181 -10.35 9.74 -7.37
N ARG A 182 -10.71 9.06 -8.48
CA ARG A 182 -10.97 7.62 -8.50
C ARG A 182 -9.77 6.80 -8.93
N TRP A 183 -8.60 7.44 -9.14
CA TRP A 183 -7.43 6.77 -9.70
C TRP A 183 -7.04 5.51 -8.93
N VAL A 184 -7.17 5.51 -7.60
CA VAL A 184 -6.85 4.35 -6.74
C VAL A 184 -7.79 3.17 -7.03
N LEU A 185 -9.09 3.44 -7.14
CA LEU A 185 -10.09 2.43 -7.46
C LEU A 185 -9.85 1.83 -8.84
N ASP A 186 -9.58 2.68 -9.83
CA ASP A 186 -9.33 2.27 -11.21
C ASP A 186 -8.02 1.49 -11.33
N TRP A 187 -6.98 1.89 -10.60
CA TRP A 187 -5.73 1.17 -10.47
C TRP A 187 -5.93 -0.21 -9.84
N MET A 188 -6.57 -0.29 -8.66
CA MET A 188 -6.86 -1.55 -7.97
C MET A 188 -7.62 -2.52 -8.87
N SER A 189 -8.59 -2.02 -9.63
CA SER A 189 -9.49 -2.86 -10.43
C SER A 189 -8.79 -3.80 -11.43
N GLN A 190 -7.55 -3.46 -11.80
CA GLN A 190 -6.71 -4.21 -12.74
C GLN A 190 -6.21 -5.53 -12.14
N ASP A 191 -6.09 -5.60 -10.82
CA ASP A 191 -5.58 -6.77 -10.07
C ASP A 191 -6.67 -7.56 -9.34
N LEU A 192 -7.89 -7.04 -9.36
CA LEU A 192 -9.03 -7.66 -8.70
C LEU A 192 -9.84 -8.54 -9.66
N THR A 193 -10.38 -9.63 -9.11
CA THR A 193 -11.36 -10.47 -9.80
C THR A 193 -12.66 -9.71 -10.01
N THR A 194 -13.53 -10.18 -10.91
CA THR A 194 -14.84 -9.58 -11.13
C THR A 194 -15.65 -9.46 -9.84
N LYS A 195 -15.62 -10.48 -8.98
CA LYS A 195 -16.35 -10.48 -7.70
C LYS A 195 -15.79 -9.44 -6.72
N GLU A 196 -14.47 -9.32 -6.63
CA GLU A 196 -13.82 -8.31 -5.76
C GLU A 196 -14.10 -6.89 -6.28
N ASN A 197 -14.12 -6.70 -7.60
CA ASN A 197 -14.51 -5.44 -8.23
C ASN A 197 -15.98 -5.06 -7.94
N GLU A 198 -16.90 -6.02 -7.94
CA GLU A 198 -18.30 -5.78 -7.51
C GLU A 198 -18.37 -5.34 -6.04
N GLN A 199 -17.54 -5.92 -5.17
CA GLN A 199 -17.46 -5.53 -3.76
C GLN A 199 -16.87 -4.14 -3.58
N LEU A 200 -15.82 -3.81 -4.34
CA LEU A 200 -15.18 -2.50 -4.34
C LEU A 200 -16.17 -1.41 -4.80
N GLN A 201 -16.94 -1.67 -5.86
CA GLN A 201 -17.99 -0.75 -6.33
C GLN A 201 -19.10 -0.55 -5.29
N ALA A 202 -19.55 -1.62 -4.63
CA ALA A 202 -20.55 -1.52 -3.58
C ALA A 202 -20.04 -0.68 -2.38
N LEU A 203 -18.76 -0.83 -2.03
CA LEU A 203 -18.11 -0.03 -1.00
C LEU A 203 -17.99 1.44 -1.41
N GLU A 204 -17.58 1.73 -2.65
CA GLU A 204 -17.51 3.08 -3.18
C GLU A 204 -18.87 3.81 -3.07
N ILE A 205 -19.96 3.15 -3.44
CA ILE A 205 -21.31 3.71 -3.31
C ILE A 205 -21.61 4.09 -1.85
N ARG A 206 -21.21 3.24 -0.89
CA ARG A 206 -21.39 3.52 0.54
C ARG A 206 -20.56 4.70 1.01
N ILE A 207 -19.30 4.81 0.56
CA ILE A 207 -18.42 5.94 0.87
C ILE A 207 -19.07 7.24 0.39
N ASN A 208 -19.52 7.28 -0.86
CA ASN A 208 -20.15 8.45 -1.46
C ASN A 208 -21.48 8.84 -0.78
N GLN A 209 -22.22 7.88 -0.23
CA GLN A 209 -23.44 8.14 0.55
C GLN A 209 -23.15 8.67 1.96
N ALA A 210 -22.00 8.33 2.54
CA ALA A 210 -21.61 8.73 3.89
C ALA A 210 -20.96 10.12 3.92
N GLN A 211 -20.45 10.62 2.79
CA GLN A 211 -19.93 11.99 2.72
C GLN A 211 -21.08 13.01 2.83
N PRO A 212 -20.97 14.03 3.70
CA PRO A 212 -21.98 15.08 3.77
C PRO A 212 -22.03 15.81 2.42
N VAL A 213 -23.24 15.93 1.86
CA VAL A 213 -23.48 16.79 0.69
C VAL A 213 -23.03 18.20 1.06
N ALA A 214 -22.03 18.71 0.34
CA ALA A 214 -21.52 20.07 0.48
C ALA A 214 -22.61 21.14 0.29
#